data_AF-A0A2D5Y0H4-F1
#
_entry.id   AF-A0A2D5Y0H4-F1
#
_cell.length_a   1.000
_cell.length_b   1.000
_cell.length_c   1.000
_cell.angle_alpha   90.00
_cell.angle_beta   90.00
_cell.angle_gamma   90.00
#
_symmetry.space_group_name_H-M   'P 1'
#
loop_
_entity.id
_entity.type
_entity.pdbx_description
1 polymer ?
#
loop_
_entity_poly.entity_id
_entity_poly.type
_entity_poly.pdbx_seq_one_letter_code
_entity_poly.pdbx_strand_id
1 'polypeptide(L)'
;PGMTFAPRFSPDGDKVIMSQSLNGNTDIYEIDIRTKAKTRITSAPSIETAPSYSPDGKQIVFESDRGGSQQLYTMNRNGSNVQRITFEKGRYANPVWSPRGDLIAFTRMYKGKFYIGVIRPDGSGERLITTAYHVEGPTWSPNGRVLSYFKERPEGAGGNQRSAKIYTVDITGYNERWLQTPRDGSDPAWSPLNR
;
A
#
# COMPACT_ATOMS: atom_id res chain seq x y z
N PRO A 1 -1.20 22.21 -13.08
CA PRO A 1 -0.66 20.83 -13.02
C PRO A 1 -1.06 20.16 -11.69
N GLY A 2 -1.66 18.97 -11.75
CA GLY A 2 -2.06 18.23 -10.55
C GLY A 2 -0.89 17.48 -9.89
N MET A 3 -0.95 17.27 -8.57
CA MET A 3 0.06 16.52 -7.82
C MET A 3 -0.06 15.02 -8.13
N THR A 4 1.06 14.33 -8.35
CA THR A 4 1.09 12.87 -8.61
C THR A 4 1.90 12.13 -7.56
N PHE A 5 1.44 10.97 -7.10
CA PHE A 5 2.08 10.22 -6.02
C PHE A 5 1.69 8.74 -6.02
N ALA A 6 2.30 7.97 -5.13
CA ALA A 6 2.13 6.52 -4.97
C ALA A 6 2.23 5.69 -6.28
N PRO A 7 3.30 5.84 -7.09
CA PRO A 7 3.46 5.05 -8.31
C PRO A 7 3.78 3.58 -8.01
N ARG A 8 3.28 2.68 -8.85
CA ARG A 8 3.62 1.25 -8.90
C ARG A 8 3.72 0.77 -10.34
N PHE A 9 4.70 -0.08 -10.63
CA PHE A 9 4.81 -0.72 -11.95
C PHE A 9 3.74 -1.81 -12.12
N SER A 10 3.28 -2.01 -13.35
CA SER A 10 2.53 -3.20 -13.73
C SER A 10 3.42 -4.45 -13.66
N PRO A 11 2.84 -5.66 -13.47
CA PRO A 11 3.64 -6.89 -13.35
C PRO A 11 4.49 -7.22 -14.58
N ASP A 12 4.07 -6.78 -15.77
CA ASP A 12 4.80 -6.90 -17.04
C ASP A 12 5.88 -5.82 -17.21
N GLY A 13 5.88 -4.77 -16.39
CA GLY A 13 6.86 -3.68 -16.42
C GLY A 13 6.62 -2.60 -17.48
N ASP A 14 5.55 -2.69 -18.26
CA ASP A 14 5.29 -1.75 -19.37
C ASP A 14 4.54 -0.48 -18.96
N LYS A 15 3.91 -0.51 -17.78
CA LYS A 15 3.05 0.58 -17.30
C LYS A 15 3.32 0.96 -15.84
N VAL A 16 2.90 2.17 -15.49
CA VAL A 16 2.87 2.67 -14.11
C VAL A 16 1.44 3.05 -13.76
N ILE A 17 0.94 2.55 -12.65
CA ILE A 17 -0.28 3.05 -12.01
C ILE A 17 0.09 4.03 -10.92
N MET A 18 -0.66 5.13 -10.80
CA MET A 18 -0.37 6.20 -9.85
C MET A 18 -1.63 6.94 -9.45
N SER A 19 -1.53 7.70 -8.37
CA SER A 19 -2.55 8.64 -7.93
C SER A 19 -2.26 10.03 -8.50
N GLN A 20 -3.30 10.74 -8.93
CA GLN A 20 -3.19 12.14 -9.32
C GLN A 20 -4.31 12.96 -8.71
N SER A 21 -3.93 14.01 -7.99
CA SER A 21 -4.83 15.04 -7.47
C SER A 21 -4.96 16.17 -8.48
N LEU A 22 -6.18 16.44 -8.94
CA LEU A 22 -6.52 17.53 -9.84
C LEU A 22 -7.82 18.20 -9.36
N ASN A 23 -7.80 19.54 -9.23
CA ASN A 23 -8.97 20.34 -8.85
C ASN A 23 -9.69 19.87 -7.57
N GLY A 24 -8.92 19.38 -6.59
CA GLY A 24 -9.47 18.91 -5.30
C GLY A 24 -9.98 17.47 -5.28
N ASN A 25 -9.97 16.76 -6.41
CA ASN A 25 -10.27 15.32 -6.46
C ASN A 25 -8.99 14.51 -6.72
N THR A 26 -8.89 13.30 -6.18
CA THR A 26 -7.76 12.40 -6.46
C THR A 26 -8.29 11.14 -7.12
N ASP A 27 -7.75 10.83 -8.29
CA ASP A 27 -8.12 9.67 -9.08
C ASP A 27 -6.90 8.81 -9.40
N ILE A 28 -7.16 7.57 -9.80
CA ILE A 28 -6.14 6.63 -10.24
C ILE A 28 -5.94 6.75 -11.75
N TYR A 29 -4.68 6.81 -12.17
CA TYR A 29 -4.27 6.86 -13.56
C TYR A 29 -3.25 5.77 -13.87
N GLU A 30 -3.31 5.25 -15.09
CA GLU A 30 -2.31 4.35 -15.67
C GLU A 30 -1.55 5.10 -16.76
N ILE A 31 -0.23 4.94 -16.81
CA ILE A 31 0.65 5.52 -17.82
C ILE A 31 1.43 4.39 -18.49
N ASP A 32 1.38 4.34 -19.81
CA ASP A 32 2.26 3.50 -20.61
C ASP A 32 3.65 4.12 -20.69
N ILE A 33 4.68 3.37 -20.30
CA ILE A 33 6.04 3.92 -20.13
C ILE A 33 6.67 4.27 -21.47
N ARG A 34 6.37 3.50 -22.52
CA ARG A 34 6.96 3.67 -23.85
C ARG A 34 6.33 4.84 -24.60
N THR A 35 5.01 4.89 -24.63
CA THR A 35 4.24 5.87 -25.41
C THR A 35 3.92 7.13 -24.62
N LYS A 36 4.05 7.11 -23.29
CA LYS A 36 3.57 8.14 -22.37
C LYS A 36 2.05 8.33 -22.40
N ALA A 37 1.32 7.43 -23.06
CA ALA A 37 -0.14 7.46 -23.09
C ALA A 37 -0.67 7.32 -21.66
N LYS A 38 -1.62 8.18 -21.30
CA LYS A 38 -2.18 8.26 -19.95
C LYS A 38 -3.67 8.01 -19.99
N THR A 39 -4.13 7.09 -19.15
CA THR A 39 -5.53 6.69 -19.04
C THR A 39 -6.02 6.91 -17.61
N ARG A 40 -7.16 7.56 -17.45
CA ARG A 40 -7.85 7.68 -16.15
C ARG A 40 -8.60 6.38 -15.89
N ILE A 41 -8.36 5.76 -14.72
CA ILE A 41 -8.95 4.47 -14.34
C ILE A 41 -10.20 4.69 -13.47
N THR A 42 -10.18 5.71 -12.61
CA THR A 42 -11.30 6.02 -11.73
C THR A 42 -11.76 7.47 -11.90
N SER A 43 -13.03 7.72 -11.59
CA SER A 43 -13.63 9.06 -11.74
C SER A 43 -14.72 9.36 -10.71
N ALA A 44 -14.66 8.71 -9.54
CA ALA A 44 -15.66 8.90 -8.50
C ALA A 44 -15.44 10.23 -7.77
N PRO A 45 -16.50 10.85 -7.21
CA PRO A 45 -16.39 12.04 -6.37
C PRO A 45 -15.90 11.67 -4.95
N SER A 46 -14.75 11.01 -4.89
CA SER A 46 -14.10 10.48 -3.68
C SER A 46 -12.59 10.51 -3.88
N ILE A 47 -11.82 10.53 -2.81
CA ILE A 47 -10.36 10.38 -2.88
C ILE A 47 -10.05 8.91 -3.17
N GLU A 48 -9.38 8.65 -4.30
CA GLU A 48 -8.97 7.31 -4.71
C GLU A 48 -7.46 7.26 -4.95
N THR A 49 -6.76 6.48 -4.13
CA THR A 49 -5.29 6.58 -4.04
C THR A 49 -4.59 5.26 -3.73
N ALA A 50 -3.26 5.30 -3.69
CA ALA A 50 -2.36 4.18 -3.37
C ALA A 50 -2.68 2.87 -4.13
N PRO A 51 -2.77 2.91 -5.47
CA PRO A 51 -3.11 1.73 -6.26
C PRO A 51 -1.97 0.69 -6.28
N SER A 52 -2.33 -0.59 -6.31
CA SER A 52 -1.42 -1.72 -6.55
C SER A 52 -2.10 -2.77 -7.43
N TYR A 53 -1.38 -3.25 -8.45
CA TYR A 53 -1.87 -4.37 -9.27
C TYR A 53 -1.86 -5.69 -8.51
N SER A 54 -2.78 -6.58 -8.86
CA SER A 54 -2.63 -8.02 -8.63
C SER A 54 -1.46 -8.56 -9.45
N PRO A 55 -0.81 -9.66 -9.02
CA PRO A 55 0.35 -10.20 -9.73
C PRO A 55 0.04 -10.71 -11.14
N ASP A 56 -1.22 -11.05 -11.42
CA ASP A 56 -1.70 -11.42 -12.75
C ASP A 56 -2.11 -10.19 -13.62
N GLY A 57 -2.03 -8.98 -13.06
CA GLY A 57 -2.36 -7.72 -13.73
C GLY A 57 -3.84 -7.50 -14.01
N LYS A 58 -4.75 -8.38 -13.54
CA LYS A 58 -6.19 -8.29 -13.87
C LYS A 58 -6.97 -7.38 -12.94
N GLN A 59 -6.49 -7.18 -11.72
CA GLN A 59 -7.16 -6.40 -10.69
C GLN A 59 -6.23 -5.34 -10.11
N ILE A 60 -6.84 -4.36 -9.46
CA ILE A 60 -6.18 -3.30 -8.73
C ILE A 60 -6.79 -3.28 -7.33
N VAL A 61 -5.95 -3.22 -6.31
CA VAL A 61 -6.34 -2.80 -4.96
C VAL A 61 -5.99 -1.33 -4.78
N PHE A 62 -6.84 -0.57 -4.09
CA PHE A 62 -6.64 0.84 -3.85
C PHE A 62 -7.37 1.31 -2.59
N GLU A 63 -7.03 2.52 -2.14
CA GLU A 63 -7.71 3.21 -1.04
C GLU A 63 -8.82 4.10 -1.60
N SER A 64 -9.99 4.10 -0.94
CA SER A 64 -11.05 5.05 -1.24
C SER A 64 -11.82 5.48 0.01
N ASP A 65 -12.21 6.75 0.06
CA ASP A 65 -13.08 7.31 1.12
C ASP A 65 -14.57 7.38 0.73
N ARG A 66 -14.95 6.80 -0.42
CA ARG A 66 -16.33 6.81 -0.95
C ARG A 66 -17.42 6.34 0.02
N GLY A 67 -17.05 5.54 1.02
CA GLY A 67 -17.93 5.06 2.09
C GLY A 67 -17.97 5.94 3.33
N GLY A 68 -17.43 7.16 3.26
CA GLY A 68 -17.34 8.14 4.37
C GLY A 68 -16.06 8.05 5.20
N SER A 69 -15.24 7.01 5.04
CA SER A 69 -13.92 6.89 5.68
C SER A 69 -12.98 6.09 4.78
N GLN A 70 -11.66 6.28 4.94
CA GLN A 70 -10.63 5.57 4.18
C GLN A 70 -10.70 4.05 4.39
N GLN A 71 -10.99 3.33 3.31
CA GLN A 71 -11.13 1.87 3.28
C GLN A 71 -10.43 1.32 2.04
N LEU A 72 -10.18 0.01 2.02
CA LEU A 72 -9.60 -0.66 0.86
C LEU A 72 -10.68 -1.22 -0.05
N TYR A 73 -10.42 -1.09 -1.33
CA TYR A 73 -11.28 -1.57 -2.40
C TYR A 73 -10.45 -2.33 -3.43
N THR A 74 -11.09 -3.28 -4.10
CA THR A 74 -10.58 -3.94 -5.30
C THR A 74 -11.43 -3.57 -6.50
N MET A 75 -10.85 -3.60 -7.68
CA MET A 75 -11.56 -3.42 -8.95
C MET A 75 -10.85 -4.18 -10.07
N ASN A 76 -11.54 -4.40 -11.17
CA ASN A 76 -10.92 -4.84 -12.41
C ASN A 76 -9.95 -3.75 -12.90
N ARG A 77 -8.91 -4.13 -13.64
CA ARG A 77 -7.91 -3.19 -14.17
C ARG A 77 -8.50 -2.04 -14.99
N ASN A 78 -9.63 -2.27 -15.66
CA ASN A 78 -10.33 -1.26 -16.45
C ASN A 78 -11.23 -0.30 -15.61
N GLY A 79 -11.18 -0.39 -14.27
CA GLY A 79 -11.98 0.45 -13.37
C GLY A 79 -13.37 -0.11 -13.03
N SER A 80 -13.81 -1.20 -13.67
CA SER A 80 -15.11 -1.83 -13.39
C SER A 80 -15.10 -2.72 -12.15
N ASN A 81 -16.29 -3.13 -11.69
CA ASN A 81 -16.48 -4.07 -10.59
C ASN A 81 -15.77 -3.66 -9.29
N VAL A 82 -15.99 -2.42 -8.86
CA VAL A 82 -15.39 -1.96 -7.60
C VAL A 82 -16.08 -2.62 -6.41
N GLN A 83 -15.30 -3.23 -5.52
CA GLN A 83 -15.75 -3.92 -4.33
C GLN A 83 -14.97 -3.45 -3.10
N ARG A 84 -15.67 -3.23 -1.98
CA ARG A 84 -15.03 -2.93 -0.69
C ARG A 84 -14.52 -4.23 -0.06
N ILE A 85 -13.30 -4.24 0.48
CA ILE A 85 -12.73 -5.44 1.11
C ILE A 85 -12.46 -5.29 2.61
N THR A 86 -12.43 -4.08 3.17
CA THR A 86 -12.21 -3.86 4.61
C THR A 86 -13.46 -3.32 5.30
N PHE A 87 -13.86 -3.92 6.43
CA PHE A 87 -15.10 -3.57 7.13
C PHE A 87 -14.91 -3.27 8.63
N GLU A 88 -13.75 -3.60 9.18
CA GLU A 88 -13.42 -3.37 10.58
C GLU A 88 -13.13 -1.90 10.89
N LYS A 89 -13.23 -1.50 12.16
CA LYS A 89 -13.07 -0.10 12.59
C LYS A 89 -11.67 0.47 12.31
N GLY A 90 -11.59 1.70 11.82
CA GLY A 90 -10.32 2.39 11.58
C GLY A 90 -10.21 2.86 10.14
N ARG A 91 -9.07 3.50 9.83
CA ARG A 91 -8.72 3.94 8.49
C ARG A 91 -7.69 3.00 7.89
N TYR A 92 -7.87 2.60 6.65
CA TYR A 92 -6.95 1.71 5.94
C TYR A 92 -6.24 2.48 4.85
N ALA A 93 -4.94 2.22 4.70
CA ALA A 93 -4.08 2.92 3.76
C ALA A 93 -2.99 2.00 3.21
N ASN A 94 -2.32 2.47 2.14
CA ASN A 94 -1.17 1.82 1.50
C ASN A 94 -1.34 0.31 1.21
N PRO A 95 -2.40 -0.10 0.49
CA PRO A 95 -2.56 -1.50 0.14
C PRO A 95 -1.48 -1.95 -0.86
N VAL A 96 -0.94 -3.15 -0.67
CA VAL A 96 0.00 -3.77 -1.62
C VAL A 96 -0.34 -5.24 -1.80
N TRP A 97 -0.58 -5.63 -3.06
CA TRP A 97 -0.88 -7.02 -3.40
C TRP A 97 0.36 -7.90 -3.23
N SER A 98 0.18 -9.07 -2.62
CA SER A 98 1.22 -10.10 -2.55
C SER A 98 1.58 -10.59 -3.95
N PRO A 99 2.87 -10.84 -4.25
CA PRO A 99 3.28 -11.45 -5.51
C PRO A 99 2.71 -12.88 -5.70
N ARG A 100 2.26 -13.52 -4.61
CA ARG A 100 1.54 -14.80 -4.65
C ARG A 100 0.05 -14.68 -5.01
N GLY A 101 -0.50 -13.47 -4.95
CA GLY A 101 -1.89 -13.17 -5.30
C GLY A 101 -2.93 -13.49 -4.22
N ASP A 102 -2.53 -14.20 -3.17
CA ASP A 102 -3.41 -14.72 -2.11
C ASP A 102 -3.74 -13.71 -1.00
N LEU A 103 -2.95 -12.65 -0.86
CA LEU A 103 -3.06 -11.65 0.20
C LEU A 103 -2.81 -10.23 -0.30
N ILE A 104 -3.35 -9.27 0.43
CA ILE A 104 -3.09 -7.83 0.33
C ILE A 104 -2.59 -7.38 1.68
N ALA A 105 -1.40 -6.76 1.74
CA ALA A 105 -0.90 -6.11 2.94
C ALA A 105 -1.41 -4.66 3.01
N PHE A 106 -1.57 -4.12 4.21
CA PHE A 106 -2.08 -2.76 4.41
C PHE A 106 -1.58 -2.14 5.71
N THR A 107 -1.66 -0.82 5.77
CA THR A 107 -1.60 -0.03 7.00
C THR A 107 -3.02 0.18 7.54
N ARG A 108 -3.24 -0.01 8.84
CA ARG A 108 -4.49 0.39 9.51
C ARG A 108 -4.19 1.33 10.65
N MET A 109 -4.93 2.43 10.75
CA MET A 109 -4.89 3.35 11.88
C MET A 109 -6.18 3.23 12.71
N TYR A 110 -6.02 2.90 14.00
CA TYR A 110 -7.16 2.79 14.92
C TYR A 110 -6.75 3.18 16.35
N LYS A 111 -7.53 4.09 16.96
CA LYS A 111 -7.30 4.62 18.32
C LYS A 111 -5.86 5.11 18.56
N GLY A 112 -5.31 5.86 17.60
CA GLY A 112 -3.97 6.45 17.70
C GLY A 112 -2.80 5.46 17.58
N LYS A 113 -3.07 4.21 17.18
CA LYS A 113 -2.04 3.22 16.85
C LYS A 113 -2.10 2.86 15.38
N PHE A 114 -0.94 2.53 14.84
CA PHE A 114 -0.80 2.01 13.49
C PHE A 114 -0.52 0.51 13.54
N TYR A 115 -0.99 -0.18 12.51
CA TYR A 115 -0.86 -1.62 12.35
C TYR A 115 -0.47 -1.93 10.92
N ILE A 116 0.39 -2.92 10.74
CA ILE A 116 0.51 -3.63 9.48
C ILE A 116 -0.37 -4.86 9.56
N GLY A 117 -1.22 -5.06 8.57
CA GLY A 117 -2.11 -6.21 8.47
C GLY A 117 -2.08 -6.85 7.09
N VAL A 118 -2.71 -8.01 6.97
CA VAL A 118 -2.99 -8.67 5.70
C VAL A 118 -4.45 -9.12 5.64
N ILE A 119 -5.00 -9.15 4.44
CA ILE A 119 -6.38 -9.59 4.14
C ILE A 119 -6.39 -10.34 2.81
N ARG A 120 -7.34 -11.24 2.60
CA ARG A 120 -7.53 -11.86 1.28
C ARG A 120 -8.21 -10.87 0.31
N PRO A 121 -8.02 -11.04 -1.02
CA PRO A 121 -8.65 -10.17 -2.01
C PRO A 121 -10.18 -10.13 -1.98
N ASP A 122 -10.83 -11.15 -1.39
CA ASP A 122 -12.28 -11.22 -1.19
C ASP A 122 -12.75 -10.51 0.10
N GLY A 123 -11.83 -9.93 0.87
CA GLY A 123 -12.10 -9.27 2.15
C GLY A 123 -12.16 -10.22 3.36
N SER A 124 -11.96 -11.52 3.16
CA SER A 124 -11.93 -12.49 4.27
C SER A 124 -10.56 -12.57 4.94
N GLY A 125 -10.54 -13.08 6.17
CA GLY A 125 -9.30 -13.46 6.86
C GLY A 125 -8.37 -12.28 7.18
N GLU A 126 -8.93 -11.09 7.45
CA GLU A 126 -8.15 -9.97 7.96
C GLU A 126 -7.40 -10.38 9.23
N ARG A 127 -6.09 -10.09 9.28
CA ARG A 127 -5.29 -10.26 10.49
C ARG A 127 -4.20 -9.21 10.58
N LEU A 128 -3.94 -8.75 11.81
CA LEU A 128 -2.90 -7.79 12.12
C LEU A 128 -1.59 -8.53 12.42
N ILE A 129 -0.49 -8.04 11.87
CA ILE A 129 0.84 -8.66 11.92
C ILE A 129 1.71 -7.97 12.98
N THR A 130 1.75 -6.65 12.98
CA THR A 130 2.55 -5.86 13.94
C THR A 130 1.89 -4.52 14.21
N THR A 131 2.30 -3.86 15.30
CA THR A 131 1.79 -2.55 15.70
C THR A 131 2.91 -1.68 16.27
N ALA A 132 2.75 -0.36 16.14
CA ALA A 132 3.61 0.63 16.76
C ALA A 132 2.86 1.96 16.95
N TYR A 133 3.52 2.93 17.60
CA TYR A 133 3.07 4.32 17.61
C TYR A 133 2.93 4.87 16.20
N HIS A 134 3.83 4.49 15.30
CA HIS A 134 3.76 4.80 13.88
C HIS A 134 4.47 3.70 13.08
N VAL A 135 3.74 3.01 12.19
CA VAL A 135 4.24 1.96 11.30
C VAL A 135 3.44 1.99 9.99
N GLU A 136 4.12 2.14 8.85
CA GLU A 136 3.46 2.27 7.54
C GLU A 136 4.30 1.73 6.38
N GLY A 137 3.72 1.80 5.17
CA GLY A 137 4.39 1.49 3.90
C GLY A 137 4.79 0.02 3.74
N PRO A 138 3.88 -0.96 3.91
CA PRO A 138 4.22 -2.36 3.71
C PRO A 138 4.60 -2.64 2.25
N THR A 139 5.63 -3.46 2.06
CA THR A 139 6.05 -4.00 0.76
C THR A 139 6.39 -5.48 0.91
N TRP A 140 6.18 -6.24 -0.16
CA TRP A 140 6.36 -7.68 -0.16
C TRP A 140 7.72 -8.08 -0.70
N SER A 141 8.36 -9.05 -0.04
CA SER A 141 9.37 -9.87 -0.68
C SER A 141 8.81 -10.60 -1.92
N PRO A 142 9.60 -10.85 -2.99
CA PRO A 142 9.15 -11.49 -4.22
C PRO A 142 8.54 -12.87 -4.04
N ASN A 143 8.92 -13.60 -2.99
CA ASN A 143 8.34 -14.91 -2.68
C ASN A 143 7.03 -14.80 -1.85
N GLY A 144 6.61 -13.60 -1.46
CA GLY A 144 5.40 -13.32 -0.71
C GLY A 144 5.39 -13.84 0.73
N ARG A 145 6.56 -14.09 1.35
CA ARG A 145 6.66 -14.63 2.72
C ARG A 145 7.03 -13.60 3.78
N VAL A 146 7.73 -12.55 3.37
CA VAL A 146 8.23 -11.50 4.27
C VAL A 146 7.66 -10.16 3.82
N LEU A 147 7.23 -9.36 4.80
CA LEU A 147 6.88 -7.96 4.62
C LEU A 147 8.04 -7.09 5.10
N SER A 148 8.31 -6.00 4.39
CA SER A 148 9.13 -4.89 4.86
C SER A 148 8.24 -3.65 5.03
N TYR A 149 8.55 -2.81 6.00
CA TYR A 149 7.83 -1.58 6.30
C TYR A 149 8.74 -0.68 7.15
N PHE A 150 8.34 0.57 7.43
CA PHE A 150 9.09 1.42 8.35
C PHE A 150 8.36 1.63 9.67
N LYS A 151 9.11 1.80 10.76
CA LYS A 151 8.57 2.26 12.06
C LYS A 151 9.25 3.58 12.42
N GLU A 152 8.45 4.56 12.84
CA GLU A 152 8.98 5.73 13.53
C GLU A 152 8.94 5.54 15.04
N ARG A 153 10.01 5.93 15.71
CA ARG A 153 10.10 5.95 17.17
C ARG A 153 10.56 7.32 17.65
N PRO A 154 10.00 7.85 18.75
CA PRO A 154 10.58 9.00 19.42
C PRO A 154 12.01 8.67 19.89
N GLU A 155 12.93 9.59 19.67
CA GLU A 155 14.32 9.54 20.13
C GLU A 155 14.71 10.84 20.86
N GLY A 156 15.83 10.79 21.60
CA GLY A 156 16.35 11.90 22.39
C GLY A 156 15.63 12.15 23.72
N ALA A 157 16.27 12.92 24.61
CA ALA A 157 15.67 13.33 25.87
C ALA A 157 14.41 14.19 25.59
N GLY A 158 13.24 13.72 26.02
CA GLY A 158 11.96 14.39 25.81
C GLY A 158 11.18 13.99 24.54
N GLY A 159 11.68 13.08 23.71
CA GLY A 159 10.93 12.55 22.55
C GLY A 159 10.67 13.54 21.42
N ASN A 160 11.43 14.64 21.37
CA ASN A 160 11.30 15.69 20.35
C ASN A 160 11.93 15.32 19.00
N GLN A 161 12.75 14.27 18.96
CA GLN A 161 13.29 13.73 17.73
C GLN A 161 12.51 12.47 17.34
N ARG A 162 12.42 12.18 16.05
CA ARG A 162 11.86 10.94 15.54
C ARG A 162 12.91 10.25 14.68
N SER A 163 13.06 8.94 14.86
CA SER A 163 13.86 8.12 13.96
C SER A 163 12.98 7.12 13.22
N ALA A 164 13.12 7.09 11.91
CA ALA A 164 12.48 6.12 11.02
C ALA A 164 13.45 4.99 10.70
N LYS A 165 13.09 3.74 10.99
CA LYS A 165 13.90 2.56 10.65
C LYS A 165 13.08 1.55 9.86
N ILE A 166 13.74 0.82 8.97
CA ILE A 166 13.12 -0.24 8.17
C ILE A 166 13.11 -1.56 8.95
N TYR A 167 11.97 -2.24 8.98
CA TYR A 167 11.82 -3.55 9.60
C TYR A 167 11.32 -4.54 8.58
N THR A 168 11.64 -5.81 8.83
CA THR A 168 11.08 -6.95 8.13
C THR A 168 10.35 -7.85 9.12
N VAL A 169 9.32 -8.55 8.68
CA VAL A 169 8.61 -9.54 9.49
C VAL A 169 8.12 -10.68 8.60
N ASP A 170 8.16 -11.90 9.12
CA ASP A 170 7.51 -13.02 8.46
C ASP A 170 5.99 -12.82 8.48
N ILE A 171 5.29 -13.28 7.44
CA ILE A 171 3.84 -13.13 7.35
C ILE A 171 3.11 -13.78 8.52
N THR A 172 3.70 -14.73 9.24
CA THR A 172 3.12 -15.31 10.46
C THR A 172 3.04 -14.31 11.62
N GLY A 173 3.74 -13.17 11.54
CA GLY A 173 3.86 -12.18 12.62
C GLY A 173 5.06 -12.40 13.52
N TYR A 174 5.83 -13.47 13.29
CA TYR A 174 7.05 -13.77 14.04
C TYR A 174 8.30 -13.28 13.29
N ASN A 175 9.44 -13.33 13.97
CA ASN A 175 10.75 -12.97 13.42
C ASN A 175 10.83 -11.54 12.87
N GLU A 176 10.26 -10.58 13.60
CA GLU A 176 10.45 -9.16 13.28
C GLU A 176 11.93 -8.77 13.48
N ARG A 177 12.53 -8.14 12.47
CA ARG A 177 13.94 -7.74 12.46
C ARG A 177 14.11 -6.34 11.90
N TRP A 178 14.93 -5.53 12.56
CA TRP A 178 15.42 -4.27 12.00
C TRP A 178 16.40 -4.57 10.85
N LEU A 179 16.18 -3.95 9.70
CA LEU A 179 17.13 -3.93 8.59
C LEU A 179 18.11 -2.77 8.80
N GLN A 180 19.37 -3.09 9.07
CA GLN A 180 20.38 -2.05 9.31
C GLN A 180 20.59 -1.19 8.07
N THR A 181 20.36 0.10 8.24
CA THR A 181 20.59 1.15 7.26
C THR A 181 21.61 2.14 7.82
N PRO A 182 22.46 2.77 6.99
CA PRO A 182 23.48 3.72 7.47
C PRO A 182 22.90 4.93 8.22
N ARG A 183 21.64 5.28 7.93
CA ARG A 183 20.86 6.35 8.55
C ARG A 183 19.40 5.90 8.70
N ASP A 184 18.52 6.83 8.99
CA ASP A 184 17.08 6.61 8.93
C ASP A 184 16.62 6.20 7.52
N GLY A 185 15.51 5.48 7.48
CA GLY A 185 14.87 5.03 6.25
C GLY A 185 13.36 4.92 6.42
N SER A 186 12.64 5.37 5.39
CA SER A 186 11.20 5.23 5.22
C SER A 186 10.91 4.64 3.83
N ASP A 187 9.63 4.36 3.55
CA ASP A 187 9.13 4.03 2.21
C ASP A 187 9.89 2.87 1.49
N PRO A 188 10.08 1.72 2.15
CA PRO A 188 10.83 0.63 1.54
C PRO A 188 10.10 0.07 0.31
N ALA A 189 10.88 -0.30 -0.70
CA ALA A 189 10.40 -1.09 -1.84
C ALA A 189 11.31 -2.29 -2.03
N TRP A 190 10.73 -3.49 -2.12
CA TRP A 190 11.50 -4.69 -2.48
C TRP A 190 11.68 -4.76 -4.00
N SER A 191 12.88 -5.11 -4.43
CA SER A 191 13.15 -5.41 -5.84
C SER A 191 12.44 -6.71 -6.25
N PRO A 192 12.09 -6.88 -7.54
CA PRO A 192 11.72 -8.19 -8.07
C PRO A 192 12.91 -9.17 -8.00
N LEU A 193 12.67 -10.43 -8.35
CA LEU A 193 13.76 -11.40 -8.53
C LEU A 193 14.67 -10.95 -9.67
N ASN A 194 15.99 -10.96 -9.45
CA ASN A 194 16.96 -10.84 -10.53
C ASN A 194 16.81 -12.08 -11.42
N ARG A 195 16.43 -11.87 -12.68
CA ARG A 195 16.43 -12.92 -13.71
C ARG A 195 17.80 -13.03 -14.34
#